data_AF-A0A418NHU0-F1
#
_entry.id   AF-A0A418NHU0-F1
#
_cell.length_a   1.000
_cell.length_b   1.000
_cell.length_c   1.000
_cell.angle_alpha   90.00
_cell.angle_beta   90.00
_cell.angle_gamma   90.00
#
_symmetry.space_group_name_H-M   'P 1'
#
loop_
_entity.id
_entity.type
_entity.pdbx_description
1 polymer ?
#
loop_
_entity_poly.entity_id
_entity_poly.type
_entity_poly.pdbx_seq_one_letter_code
_entity_poly.pdbx_strand_id
1 'polypeptide(L)'
;MSLLLFCFVAGCVTEEPARYLEFGCEDIAVVGRIKTLNQTAIQGSDPLSDWQSAYQLQIHIKRVVRGSERRRLVLATAIAHAQIRDDRDFLIVLTPDGAGGYSVAAASLWQYRPKLSASCLPASGIR
;
A
#
# COMPACT_ATOMS: atom_id res chain seq x y z
N MET A 1 4.98 48.71 -28.12
CA MET A 1 4.92 48.10 -26.77
C MET A 1 3.83 47.04 -26.80
N SER A 2 4.19 45.77 -27.04
CA SER A 2 3.23 44.65 -27.10
C SER A 2 3.15 43.96 -25.75
N LEU A 3 1.95 43.95 -25.15
CA LEU A 3 1.59 43.13 -24.01
C LEU A 3 1.47 41.67 -24.47
N LEU A 4 2.36 40.80 -24.00
CA LEU A 4 2.18 39.35 -24.09
C LEU A 4 1.54 38.87 -22.77
N LEU A 5 0.22 38.63 -22.83
CA LEU A 5 -0.53 37.95 -21.77
C LEU A 5 -0.07 36.49 -21.70
N PHE A 6 0.63 36.12 -20.63
CA PHE A 6 0.89 34.73 -20.28
C PHE A 6 -0.37 34.13 -19.63
N CYS A 7 -1.13 33.34 -20.39
CA CYS A 7 -2.19 32.48 -19.86
C CYS A 7 -1.55 31.34 -19.05
N PHE A 8 -1.53 31.46 -17.73
CA PHE A 8 -1.25 30.35 -16.83
C PHE A 8 -2.44 29.39 -16.85
N VAL A 9 -2.33 28.31 -17.62
CA VAL A 9 -3.25 27.18 -17.56
C VAL A 9 -2.95 26.43 -16.26
N ALA A 10 -3.68 26.77 -15.20
CA ALA A 10 -3.73 25.97 -13.98
C ALA A 10 -4.47 24.66 -14.28
N GLY A 11 -3.73 23.67 -14.79
CA GLY A 11 -4.23 22.31 -14.90
C GLY A 11 -4.28 21.68 -13.51
N CYS A 12 -5.43 21.74 -12.84
CA CYS A 12 -5.71 20.83 -11.73
C CYS A 12 -5.83 19.41 -12.30
N VAL A 13 -4.75 18.63 -12.22
CA VAL A 13 -4.82 17.18 -12.40
C VAL A 13 -5.57 16.62 -11.20
N THR A 14 -6.88 16.50 -11.31
CA THR A 14 -7.68 15.64 -10.43
C THR A 14 -7.49 14.21 -10.93
N GLU A 15 -6.54 13.50 -10.31
CA GLU A 15 -6.38 12.06 -10.51
C GLU A 15 -7.63 11.35 -9.97
N GLU A 16 -8.32 10.59 -10.84
CA GLU A 16 -9.50 9.84 -10.41
C GLU A 16 -9.07 8.76 -9.40
N PRO A 17 -9.82 8.55 -8.30
CA PRO A 17 -9.50 7.52 -7.34
C PRO A 17 -9.48 6.14 -8.01
N ALA A 18 -8.40 5.40 -7.80
CA ALA A 18 -8.20 4.09 -8.41
C ALA A 18 -9.42 3.17 -8.19
N ARG A 19 -10.03 2.72 -9.30
CA ARG A 19 -11.23 1.86 -9.30
C ARG A 19 -10.93 0.40 -8.98
N TYR A 20 -9.66 0.01 -8.90
CA TYR A 20 -9.19 -1.34 -8.60
C TYR A 20 -8.04 -1.26 -7.61
N LEU A 21 -7.93 -2.28 -6.74
CA LEU A 21 -6.74 -2.45 -5.92
C LEU A 21 -5.84 -3.46 -6.61
N GLU A 22 -4.70 -2.99 -7.08
CA GLU A 22 -3.71 -3.83 -7.74
C GLU A 22 -2.95 -4.68 -6.70
N PHE A 23 -2.65 -5.91 -7.09
CA PHE A 23 -1.90 -6.85 -6.26
C PHE A 23 -1.15 -7.83 -7.18
N GLY A 24 0.05 -8.20 -6.77
CA GLY A 24 0.88 -9.22 -7.40
C GLY A 24 0.47 -10.65 -7.04
N CYS A 25 1.13 -11.64 -7.63
CA CYS A 25 0.74 -13.04 -7.45
C CYS A 25 1.10 -13.66 -6.11
N GLU A 26 2.14 -13.15 -5.48
CA GLU A 26 2.58 -13.59 -4.16
C GLU A 26 2.01 -12.71 -3.05
N ASP A 27 1.29 -11.64 -3.42
CA ASP A 27 0.66 -10.74 -2.48
C ASP A 27 -0.55 -11.40 -1.82
N ILE A 28 -0.76 -11.02 -0.57
CA ILE A 28 -1.97 -11.37 0.18
C ILE A 28 -2.83 -10.12 0.35
N ALA A 29 -4.13 -10.27 0.12
CA ALA A 29 -5.10 -9.21 0.32
C ALA A 29 -5.90 -9.49 1.60
N VAL A 30 -5.88 -8.55 2.54
CA VAL A 30 -6.50 -8.72 3.87
C VAL A 30 -7.32 -7.50 4.25
N VAL A 31 -8.41 -7.74 4.98
CA VAL A 31 -9.12 -6.68 5.70
C VAL A 31 -8.63 -6.68 7.13
N GLY A 32 -8.15 -5.53 7.59
CA GLY A 32 -7.55 -5.41 8.90
C GLY A 32 -7.29 -3.97 9.33
N ARG A 33 -6.74 -3.85 10.53
CA ARG A 33 -6.37 -2.57 11.13
C ARG A 33 -4.85 -2.43 11.13
N ILE A 34 -4.37 -1.25 10.76
CA ILE A 34 -2.94 -0.94 10.75
C ILE A 34 -2.64 -0.11 11.99
N LYS A 35 -1.62 -0.53 12.74
CA LYS A 35 -1.08 0.21 13.88
C LYS A 35 0.37 0.57 13.57
N THR A 36 0.70 1.84 13.59
CA THR A 36 2.09 2.30 13.51
C THR A 36 2.79 2.02 14.83
N LEU A 37 3.89 1.28 14.79
CA LEU A 37 4.72 0.98 15.96
C LEU A 37 5.84 1.99 16.11
N ASN A 38 6.56 2.25 15.01
CA ASN A 38 7.70 3.16 14.99
C ASN A 38 7.87 3.77 13.59
N GLN A 39 8.59 4.89 13.52
CA GLN A 39 9.02 5.53 12.29
C GLN A 39 10.55 5.61 12.29
N THR A 40 11.16 5.13 11.21
CA THR A 40 12.61 5.21 11.01
C THR A 40 12.89 5.88 9.67
N ALA A 41 13.73 6.91 9.66
CA ALA A 41 14.24 7.47 8.41
C ALA A 41 15.01 6.39 7.64
N ILE A 42 14.73 6.24 6.34
CA ILE A 42 15.51 5.36 5.48
C ILE A 42 16.73 6.17 5.02
N GLN A 43 17.92 5.73 5.40
CA GLN A 43 19.15 6.26 4.79
C GLN A 43 19.27 5.66 3.38
N GLY A 44 18.72 6.36 2.39
CA GLY A 44 18.95 6.10 0.98
C GLY A 44 20.22 6.78 0.49
N SER A 45 20.77 6.33 -0.63
CA SER A 45 21.84 7.01 -1.37
C SER A 45 21.36 8.25 -2.12
N ASP A 46 20.12 8.66 -1.91
CA ASP A 46 19.54 9.84 -2.54
C ASP A 46 20.13 11.12 -1.93
N PRO A 47 20.34 12.18 -2.75
CA PRO A 47 20.90 13.45 -2.29
C PRO A 47 19.97 14.21 -1.32
N LEU A 48 18.71 13.80 -1.27
CA LEU A 48 17.80 14.15 -0.20
C LEU A 48 17.98 13.07 0.88
N SER A 49 18.76 13.34 1.91
CA SER A 49 18.75 12.51 3.11
C SER A 49 17.42 12.75 3.85
N ASP A 50 16.83 11.72 4.44
CA ASP A 50 15.66 11.78 5.34
C ASP A 50 14.27 12.06 4.72
N TRP A 51 14.12 12.25 3.40
CA TRP A 51 12.79 12.43 2.81
C TRP A 51 11.96 11.14 2.79
N GLN A 52 12.60 9.97 2.71
CA GLN A 52 11.92 8.68 2.82
C GLN A 52 11.94 8.22 4.28
N SER A 53 10.75 8.09 4.86
CA SER A 53 10.57 7.40 6.14
C SER A 53 10.00 6.00 5.89
N ALA A 54 10.54 4.99 6.56
CA ALA A 54 9.92 3.69 6.70
C ALA A 54 9.12 3.67 8.01
N TYR A 55 7.87 3.25 7.94
CA TYR A 55 7.09 2.95 9.13
C TYR A 55 7.17 1.46 9.42
N GLN A 56 7.47 1.14 10.69
CA GLN A 56 7.23 -0.19 11.22
C GLN A 56 5.76 -0.27 11.66
N LEU A 57 5.05 -1.23 11.10
CA LEU A 57 3.61 -1.40 11.25
C LEU A 57 3.30 -2.76 11.87
N GLN A 58 2.17 -2.82 12.55
CA GLN A 58 1.54 -4.04 13.00
C GLN A 58 0.15 -4.12 12.39
N ILE A 59 -0.15 -5.21 11.69
CA ILE A 59 -1.40 -5.40 10.99
C ILE A 59 -2.21 -6.46 11.70
N HIS A 60 -3.40 -6.06 12.14
CA HIS A 60 -4.38 -6.91 12.80
C HIS A 60 -5.36 -7.42 11.76
N ILE A 61 -5.17 -8.65 11.31
CA ILE A 61 -5.92 -9.30 10.24
C ILE A 61 -7.27 -9.80 10.78
N LYS A 62 -8.35 -9.14 10.35
CA LYS A 62 -9.72 -9.58 10.62
C LYS A 62 -10.16 -10.67 9.65
N ARG A 63 -9.79 -10.52 8.37
CA ARG A 63 -10.17 -11.46 7.32
C ARG A 63 -9.13 -11.47 6.20
N VAL A 64 -8.79 -12.66 5.71
CA VAL A 64 -8.07 -12.83 4.45
C VAL A 64 -9.07 -12.83 3.29
N VAL A 65 -8.84 -11.99 2.29
CA VAL A 65 -9.64 -11.89 1.06
C VAL A 65 -9.03 -12.73 -0.04
N ARG A 66 -7.69 -12.74 -0.15
CA ARG A 66 -6.93 -13.54 -1.13
C ARG A 66 -5.55 -13.91 -0.56
N GLY A 67 -5.05 -15.06 -1.00
CA GLY A 67 -3.79 -15.63 -0.53
C GLY A 67 -3.95 -16.50 0.70
N SER A 68 -2.83 -16.91 1.31
CA SER A 68 -2.80 -17.75 2.50
C SER A 68 -2.02 -17.06 3.62
N GLU A 69 -2.74 -16.62 4.65
CA GLU A 69 -2.15 -16.19 5.92
C GLU A 69 -3.04 -16.67 7.06
N ARG A 70 -2.44 -17.28 8.07
CA ARG A 70 -3.12 -17.86 9.23
C ARG A 70 -2.95 -16.99 10.47
N ARG A 71 -1.89 -16.18 10.53
CA ARG A 71 -1.63 -15.28 11.64
C ARG A 71 -2.68 -14.17 11.67
N ARG A 72 -3.14 -13.84 12.88
CA ARG A 72 -4.04 -12.71 13.11
C ARG A 72 -3.31 -11.38 13.22
N LEU A 73 -2.01 -11.44 13.49
CA LEU A 73 -1.16 -10.29 13.70
C LEU A 73 0.14 -10.54 12.95
N VAL A 74 0.49 -9.61 12.08
CA VAL A 74 1.73 -9.64 11.30
C VAL A 74 2.45 -8.31 11.40
N LEU A 75 3.78 -8.35 11.33
CA LEU A 75 4.60 -7.14 11.21
C LEU A 75 4.70 -6.78 9.73
N ALA A 76 4.65 -5.49 9.46
CA ALA A 76 4.81 -4.97 8.12
C ALA A 76 5.64 -3.69 8.11
N THR A 77 6.18 -3.35 6.94
CA THR A 77 6.84 -2.07 6.68
C THR A 77 6.12 -1.30 5.59
N ALA A 78 6.17 0.03 5.62
CA ALA A 78 5.65 0.86 4.54
C ALA A 78 6.55 2.08 4.30
N ILE A 79 6.78 2.43 3.04
CA ILE A 79 7.45 3.68 2.67
C ILE A 79 6.40 4.80 2.70
N ALA A 80 6.76 5.89 3.39
CA ALA A 80 5.84 6.94 3.80
C ALA A 80 5.21 7.74 2.65
N HIS A 81 3.95 7.45 2.30
CA HIS A 81 3.12 8.37 1.48
C HIS A 81 1.64 8.50 1.88
N ALA A 82 1.18 7.81 2.95
CA ALA A 82 -0.22 7.90 3.38
C ALA A 82 -0.36 8.10 4.90
N GLN A 83 -1.27 8.98 5.31
CA GLN A 83 -1.73 9.06 6.69
C GLN A 83 -2.51 7.78 7.02
N ILE A 84 -1.86 6.86 7.73
CA ILE A 84 -2.49 5.63 8.21
C ILE A 84 -3.19 5.95 9.52
N ARG A 85 -4.52 5.89 9.52
CA ARG A 85 -5.34 6.00 10.73
C ARG A 85 -5.46 4.63 11.39
N ASP A 86 -5.35 4.59 12.71
CA ASP A 86 -5.49 3.35 13.50
C ASP A 86 -6.94 3.04 13.91
N ASP A 87 -7.88 3.97 13.70
CA ASP A 87 -9.28 3.84 14.12
C ASP A 87 -10.16 3.05 13.12
N ARG A 88 -9.65 2.76 11.92
CA ARG A 88 -10.41 2.17 10.82
C ARG A 88 -9.82 0.86 10.32
N ASP A 89 -10.68 0.08 9.68
CA ASP A 89 -10.25 -1.09 8.93
C ASP A 89 -10.02 -0.69 7.47
N PHE A 90 -8.99 -1.28 6.87
CA PHE A 90 -8.57 -1.04 5.50
C PHE A 90 -8.61 -2.36 4.74
N LEU A 91 -8.82 -2.30 3.42
CA LEU A 91 -8.30 -3.36 2.56
C LEU A 91 -6.83 -3.08 2.32
N ILE A 92 -6.01 -4.09 2.61
CA ILE A 92 -4.55 -3.99 2.62
C ILE A 92 -4.00 -5.07 1.71
N VAL A 93 -3.07 -4.70 0.83
CA VAL A 93 -2.26 -5.62 0.04
C VAL A 93 -0.89 -5.71 0.70
N LEU A 94 -0.51 -6.93 1.05
CA LEU A 94 0.77 -7.23 1.70
C LEU A 94 1.62 -8.06 0.76
N THR A 95 2.85 -7.61 0.54
CA THR A 95 3.86 -8.33 -0.22
C THR A 95 4.82 -8.99 0.77
N PRO A 96 5.09 -10.31 0.68
CA PRO A 96 6.06 -10.97 1.54
C PRO A 96 7.45 -10.33 1.42
N ASP A 97 8.13 -10.11 2.54
CA ASP A 97 9.48 -9.50 2.56
C ASP A 97 10.63 -10.54 2.46
N GLY A 98 10.29 -11.83 2.44
CA GLY A 98 11.26 -12.94 2.45
C GLY A 98 11.85 -13.27 3.83
N ALA A 99 11.64 -12.44 4.85
CA ALA A 99 12.09 -12.63 6.24
C ALA A 99 10.96 -13.10 7.18
N GLY A 100 9.78 -13.42 6.63
CA GLY A 100 8.60 -13.85 7.37
C GLY A 100 7.69 -12.70 7.82
N GLY A 101 8.01 -11.47 7.42
CA GLY A 101 7.16 -10.29 7.54
C GLY A 101 6.56 -9.89 6.20
N TYR A 102 6.15 -8.62 6.12
CA TYR A 102 5.50 -8.05 4.94
C TYR A 102 5.95 -6.62 4.67
N SER A 103 5.79 -6.16 3.44
CA SER A 103 5.65 -4.75 3.10
C SER A 103 4.20 -4.45 2.70
N VAL A 104 3.71 -3.26 3.02
CA VAL A 104 2.41 -2.78 2.60
C VAL A 104 2.56 -2.19 1.20
N ALA A 105 2.05 -2.90 0.19
CA ALA A 105 2.03 -2.41 -1.19
C ALA A 105 0.93 -1.35 -1.39
N ALA A 106 -0.24 -1.59 -0.78
CA ALA A 106 -1.36 -0.64 -0.82
C ALA A 106 -2.27 -0.81 0.41
N ALA A 107 -2.85 0.29 0.87
CA ALA A 107 -3.90 0.29 1.90
C ALA A 107 -4.92 1.37 1.56
N SER A 108 -6.21 1.03 1.56
CA SER A 108 -7.24 2.02 1.22
C SER A 108 -8.56 1.81 1.96
N LEU A 109 -9.19 2.94 2.33
CA LEU A 109 -10.53 3.04 2.90
C LEU A 109 -11.54 2.98 1.76
N TRP A 110 -11.75 1.78 1.24
CA TRP A 110 -12.67 1.61 0.13
C TRP A 110 -14.13 1.81 0.57
N GLN A 111 -14.82 2.75 -0.08
CA GLN A 111 -16.26 2.96 0.11
C GLN A 111 -17.11 1.88 -0.58
N TYR A 112 -16.54 1.18 -1.58
CA TYR A 112 -17.18 0.11 -2.34
C TYR A 112 -16.34 -1.17 -2.29
N ARG A 113 -16.88 -2.33 -2.67
CA ARG A 113 -16.10 -3.58 -2.61
C ARG A 113 -15.04 -3.59 -3.73
N PRO A 114 -13.74 -3.53 -3.42
CA PRO A 114 -12.69 -3.57 -4.43
C PRO A 114 -12.71 -4.84 -5.25
N LYS A 115 -12.59 -4.66 -6.57
CA LYS A 115 -12.22 -5.73 -7.48
C LYS A 115 -10.69 -5.81 -7.51
N LEU A 116 -10.22 -7.01 -7.25
CA LEU A 116 -8.84 -7.43 -7.38
C LEU A 116 -8.53 -7.54 -8.89
N SER A 117 -7.52 -6.80 -9.39
CA SER A 117 -7.14 -6.77 -10.81
C SER A 117 -6.39 -8.02 -11.36
N ALA A 118 -5.73 -8.85 -10.54
CA ALA A 118 -4.87 -9.93 -11.07
C ALA A 118 -5.52 -11.33 -11.24
N SER A 119 -5.27 -11.92 -12.40
CA SER A 119 -5.31 -13.36 -12.65
C SER A 119 -3.91 -13.93 -12.46
N CYS A 120 -3.70 -14.70 -11.39
CA CYS A 120 -2.52 -15.54 -11.27
C CYS A 120 -2.95 -16.92 -11.70
N LEU A 121 -2.34 -17.44 -12.77
CA LEU A 121 -2.51 -18.85 -13.09
C LEU A 121 -2.02 -19.66 -11.88
N PRO A 122 -2.77 -20.67 -11.40
CA PRO A 122 -2.24 -21.55 -10.39
C PRO A 122 -0.93 -22.12 -10.93
N ALA A 123 0.15 -22.03 -10.15
CA ALA A 123 1.39 -22.71 -10.47
C ALA A 123 1.01 -24.18 -10.75
N SER A 124 1.21 -24.58 -12.01
CA SER A 124 0.94 -25.95 -12.45
C SER A 124 1.66 -26.89 -11.49
N GLY A 125 0.91 -27.85 -10.93
CA GLY A 125 1.38 -28.70 -9.87
C GLY A 125 2.72 -29.38 -10.17
N ILE A 126 3.53 -29.54 -9.14
CA ILE A 126 4.55 -30.58 -9.10
C ILE A 126 4.27 -31.38 -7.83
N ARG A 127 3.92 -32.64 -8.06
CA ARG A 127 3.75 -33.71 -7.07
C ARG A 127 5.01 -33.94 -6.26
#